data_AF-A0A1S8KJ37-F1
#
_entry.id   AF-A0A1S8KJ37-F1
#
_cell.length_a   1.000
_cell.length_b   1.000
_cell.length_c   1.000
_cell.angle_alpha   90.00
_cell.angle_beta   90.00
_cell.angle_gamma   90.00
#
_symmetry.space_group_name_H-M   'P 1'
#
loop_
_entity.id
_entity.type
_entity.pdbx_description
1 polymer ?
#
loop_
_entity_poly.entity_id
_entity_poly.type
_entity_poly.pdbx_seq_one_letter_code
_entity_poly.pdbx_strand_id
1 'polypeptide(L)' 'STVQDLPPGLPVIPDEFQPELKVITRKPILPSEEELTENNRSRSAKLRIAEKIRMKEE' A
#
# COMPACT_ATOMS: atom_id res chain seq x y z
N SER A 1 -15.82 9.57 14.70
CA SER A 1 -16.13 9.69 13.26
C SER A 1 -16.61 8.35 12.78
N THR A 2 -17.92 8.24 12.58
CA THR A 2 -18.60 7.00 12.20
C THR A 2 -18.23 6.64 10.76
N VAL A 3 -17.53 5.52 10.59
CA VAL A 3 -17.29 4.91 9.29
C VAL A 3 -18.68 4.55 8.75
N GLN A 4 -19.11 5.25 7.70
CA GLN A 4 -20.41 5.01 7.08
C GLN A 4 -20.37 3.63 6.42
N ASP A 5 -21.27 2.76 6.87
CA ASP A 5 -21.47 1.39 6.36
C ASP A 5 -21.92 1.45 4.89
N LEU A 6 -20.96 1.38 3.98
CA LEU A 6 -21.21 0.96 2.61
C LEU A 6 -21.57 -0.53 2.63
N PRO A 7 -22.71 -0.96 2.06
CA PRO A 7 -23.05 -2.38 2.02
C PRO A 7 -21.98 -3.15 1.25
N PRO A 8 -21.41 -4.23 1.82
CA PRO A 8 -20.40 -5.03 1.15
C PRO A 8 -20.99 -5.67 -0.11
N GLY A 9 -20.36 -5.47 -1.26
CA GLY A 9 -20.74 -6.14 -2.52
C GLY A 9 -21.35 -5.27 -3.62
N LEU A 10 -21.24 -3.93 -3.55
CA LEU A 10 -21.52 -3.08 -4.71
C LEU A 10 -20.57 -3.44 -5.87
N PRO A 11 -21.07 -3.76 -7.08
CA PRO A 11 -20.23 -4.15 -8.22
C PRO A 11 -19.34 -3.01 -8.73
N VAL A 12 -19.66 -1.76 -8.38
CA VAL A 12 -18.91 -0.55 -8.74
C VAL A 12 -18.78 0.34 -7.50
N ILE A 13 -17.56 0.62 -7.09
CA ILE A 13 -17.25 1.57 -6.02
C ILE A 13 -17.45 2.98 -6.61
N PRO A 14 -18.29 3.85 -6.02
CA PRO A 14 -18.46 5.21 -6.51
C PRO A 14 -17.12 5.94 -6.58
N ASP A 15 -16.94 6.81 -7.58
CA ASP A 15 -15.65 7.45 -7.86
C ASP A 15 -15.10 8.25 -6.67
N GLU A 16 -15.95 8.77 -5.79
CA GLU A 16 -15.58 9.49 -4.57
C GLU A 16 -14.90 8.60 -3.51
N PHE A 17 -15.11 7.28 -3.56
CA PHE A 17 -14.56 6.31 -2.61
C PHE A 17 -13.42 5.46 -3.18
N GLN A 18 -13.00 5.73 -4.41
CA GLN A 18 -11.87 5.00 -4.99
C GLN A 18 -10.55 5.41 -4.34
N PRO A 19 -9.66 4.46 -4.04
CA PRO A 19 -8.39 4.75 -3.40
C PRO A 19 -7.47 5.55 -4.33
N GLU A 20 -6.78 6.55 -3.79
CA GLU A 20 -5.80 7.36 -4.54
C GLU A 20 -4.53 6.57 -4.89
N LEU A 21 -4.20 5.58 -4.05
CA LEU A 21 -3.01 4.75 -4.16
C LEU A 21 -3.41 3.29 -4.37
N LYS A 22 -2.78 2.65 -5.36
CA LYS A 22 -2.83 1.20 -5.56
C LYS A 22 -1.64 0.56 -4.84
N VAL A 23 -1.91 -0.32 -3.89
CA VAL A 23 -0.86 -1.07 -3.19
C VAL A 23 -0.27 -2.12 -4.13
N ILE A 24 1.02 -2.01 -4.47
CA ILE A 24 1.72 -3.00 -5.30
C ILE A 24 2.12 -4.21 -4.44
N THR A 25 2.72 -3.95 -3.27
CA THR A 25 3.21 -5.00 -2.39
C THR A 25 2.26 -5.21 -1.21
N ARG A 26 1.52 -6.32 -1.19
CA ARG A 26 0.62 -6.65 -0.06
C ARG A 26 1.40 -7.00 1.21
N LYS A 27 2.50 -7.73 1.08
CA LYS A 27 3.45 -8.04 2.17
C LYS A 27 4.71 -7.18 1.98
N PRO A 28 5.38 -6.75 3.06
CA PRO A 28 6.63 -6.02 2.96
C PRO A 28 7.72 -6.91 2.32
N ILE A 29 8.55 -6.31 1.48
CA ILE A 29 9.76 -6.96 0.96
C ILE A 29 10.84 -6.83 2.03
N LEU A 30 11.50 -7.94 2.34
CA LEU A 30 12.57 -8.04 3.32
C LEU A 30 13.94 -8.00 2.62
N PRO A 31 15.01 -7.60 3.33
CA PRO A 31 16.38 -7.71 2.84
C PRO A 31 16.75 -9.15 2.52
N SER A 32 17.64 -9.36 1.55
CA SER A 32 18.21 -10.68 1.27
C SER A 32 19.28 -11.06 2.30
N GLU A 33 19.61 -12.35 2.38
CA GLU A 33 20.69 -12.83 3.27
C GLU A 33 22.04 -12.18 2.94
N GLU A 34 22.35 -12.01 1.65
CA GLU A 34 23.57 -11.32 1.18
C GLU A 34 23.63 -9.88 1.70
N GLU A 35 22.54 -9.14 1.60
CA GLU A 35 22.46 -7.76 2.09
C GLU A 35 22.62 -7.68 3.62
N LEU A 36 22.11 -8.66 4.37
CA LEU A 36 22.30 -8.72 5.82
C LEU A 36 23.75 -8.94 6.22
N THR A 37 24.51 -9.70 5.41
CA THR A 37 25.94 -9.93 5.65
C THR A 37 26.80 -8.70 5.34
N GLU A 38 26.49 -7.97 4.27
CA GLU A 38 27.22 -6.74 3.91
C GLU A 38 26.76 -5.53 4.72
N ASN A 39 25.49 -5.49 5.12
CA ASN A 39 24.88 -4.39 5.84
C ASN A 39 23.92 -4.88 6.93
N ASN A 40 24.46 -5.13 8.12
CA ASN A 40 23.68 -5.52 9.30
C ASN A 40 22.58 -4.50 9.69
N ARG A 41 22.72 -3.22 9.31
CA ARG A 41 21.69 -2.20 9.58
C ARG A 41 20.41 -2.42 8.78
N SER A 42 20.46 -3.18 7.68
CA SER A 42 19.28 -3.53 6.88
C SER A 42 18.35 -4.51 7.57
N ARG A 43 18.76 -5.21 8.65
CA ARG A 43 17.98 -6.28 9.32
C ARG A 43 16.55 -5.92 9.70
N SER A 44 16.27 -4.66 9.98
CA SER A 44 14.92 -4.19 10.35
C SER A 44 14.16 -3.51 9.20
N ALA A 45 14.76 -3.36 8.02
CA ALA A 45 14.15 -2.70 6.87
C ALA A 45 12.98 -3.50 6.31
N LYS A 46 11.91 -2.80 5.93
CA LYS A 46 10.69 -3.37 5.34
C LYS A 46 10.23 -2.45 4.21
N LEU A 47 10.46 -2.88 2.97
CA LEU A 47 10.07 -2.09 1.80
C LEU A 47 8.58 -2.32 1.49
N ARG A 48 7.85 -1.21 1.27
CA ARG A 48 6.45 -1.20 0.84
C ARG A 48 6.30 -0.22 -0.31
N ILE A 49 5.56 -0.63 -1.34
CA ILE A 49 5.41 0.13 -2.58
C ILE A 49 3.92 0.34 -2.87
N ALA A 50 3.58 1.58 -3.20
CA ALA A 50 2.26 1.96 -3.69
C ALA A 50 2.42 2.86 -4.93
N GLU A 51 1.49 2.73 -5.86
CA GLU A 51 1.41 3.51 -7.09
C GLU A 51 0.28 4.54 -6.97
N LYS A 52 0.54 5.80 -7.34
CA LYS A 52 -0.50 6.82 -7.38
C LYS A 52 -1.31 6.66 -8.66
N ILE A 53 -2.60 6.35 -8.51
CA ILE A 53 -3.49 6.09 -9.65
C ILE A 53 -4.43 7.26 -9.96
N ARG A 54 -4.56 8.25 -9.07
CA ARG A 54 -5.30 9.48 -9.31
C ARG A 54 -4.53 10.70 -8.84
N MET A 55 -4.54 11.75 -9.64
CA MET A 55 -4.13 13.09 -9.22
C MET A 55 -5.37 13.73 -8.60
N LYS A 56 -5.33 14.09 -7.31
CA LYS A 56 -6.24 15.11 -6.81
C LYS A 56 -5.86 16.40 -7.52
N GLU A 57 -6.71 16.88 -8.41
CA GLU A 57 -6.75 18.31 -8.71
C GLU A 57 -7.31 18.97 -7.45
N GLU A 58 -6.53 19.88 -6.85
CA GLU A 58 -6.97 20.73 -5.72
C GLU A 58 -8.09 21.68 -6.14
#